data_AF-A0A3N5S4Q0-F1
#
_entry.id   AF-A0A3N5S4Q0-F1
#
_cell.length_a   1.000
_cell.length_b   1.000
_cell.length_c   1.000
_cell.angle_alpha   90.00
_cell.angle_beta   90.00
_cell.angle_gamma   90.00
#
_symmetry.space_group_name_H-M   'P 1'
#
loop_
_entity.id
_entity.type
_entity.pdbx_description
1 polymer ?
#
loop_
_entity_poly.entity_id
_entity_poly.type
_entity_poly.pdbx_seq_one_letter_code
_entity_poly.pdbx_strand_id
1 'polypeptide(L)'
;MTSPIPIPNVRKLRGYAIDPSLGTSLSTLQVNELVYRVDWEELKPRDGSTRSSYPCGEYLEIVDYDPATGRFYEPVDLDDPHLLAQDGYPPSVSNPQFHQQMVYAVMMTTIKNFEQALGRRVQWAENIRNLKPDANERPGKRPEVVFEFVPRLRVYPHALRQANAFYDPNRKAMLFGYFSAAPANVQLQLPGATVFTCLSHDIIAHETTHAILDGFHRRYIDATHPDTRAFHEAFADLVALFQHFSFPEVLKHQIALTRGDLKRQNLLGQLAQQFGRAVGGYGGLRDAIGGYDSEGNWKPLIPNPDDYANVMEFHARGGILVAAVFDAFLNIYQKRIQRLMRIATGGTGLLPAGELHPDLVDEMAETAAKTAKDVLRICIRALDYCPPMDLTFGDYLRAIITADFDMVSDDTFGFRVAFVEAFQKRGINASGIRSMAVESL
;
A
#
# COMPACT_ATOMS: atom_id res chain seq x y z
N MET A 1 -30.98 -29.92 20.91
CA MET A 1 -30.24 -28.65 21.06
C MET A 1 -29.52 -28.40 19.76
N THR A 2 -29.96 -27.43 18.96
CA THR A 2 -29.26 -27.03 17.74
C THR A 2 -28.08 -26.17 18.15
N SER A 3 -26.86 -26.65 17.92
CA SER A 3 -25.67 -25.82 18.07
C SER A 3 -25.76 -24.69 17.02
N PRO A 4 -25.67 -23.41 17.41
CA PRO A 4 -25.68 -22.32 16.44
C PRO A 4 -24.44 -22.41 15.55
N ILE A 5 -24.59 -22.00 14.29
CA ILE A 5 -23.46 -21.91 13.34
C ILE A 5 -22.54 -20.80 13.86
N PRO A 6 -21.24 -21.06 14.06
CA PRO A 6 -20.30 -20.05 14.53
C PRO A 6 -20.15 -18.94 13.48
N ILE A 7 -19.98 -17.71 13.96
CA ILE A 7 -19.70 -16.55 13.09
C ILE A 7 -18.33 -16.78 12.41
N PRO A 8 -18.21 -16.57 11.10
CA PRO A 8 -16.93 -16.69 10.41
C PRO A 8 -15.91 -15.69 10.97
N ASN A 9 -14.63 -16.05 11.01
CA ASN A 9 -13.58 -15.10 11.39
C ASN A 9 -13.27 -14.10 10.26
N VAL A 10 -13.54 -14.48 9.01
CA VAL A 10 -13.18 -13.70 7.82
C VAL A 10 -14.28 -13.72 6.78
N ARG A 11 -14.45 -12.58 6.08
CA ARG A 11 -15.18 -12.43 4.84
C ARG A 11 -14.17 -12.47 3.68
N LYS A 12 -14.37 -13.38 2.73
CA LYS A 12 -13.54 -13.46 1.51
C LYS A 12 -14.15 -12.58 0.42
N LEU A 13 -13.34 -11.72 -0.18
CA LEU A 13 -13.77 -10.80 -1.23
C LEU A 13 -12.78 -10.84 -2.39
N ARG A 14 -13.28 -11.12 -3.60
CA ARG A 14 -12.51 -11.03 -4.84
C ARG A 14 -12.19 -9.58 -5.17
N GLY A 15 -11.05 -9.36 -5.80
CA GLY A 15 -10.66 -8.06 -6.32
C GLY A 15 -9.56 -8.16 -7.35
N TYR A 16 -9.15 -7.00 -7.87
CA TYR A 16 -8.07 -6.93 -8.85
C TYR A 16 -6.71 -6.98 -8.15
N ALA A 17 -5.82 -7.84 -8.64
CA ALA A 17 -4.41 -7.82 -8.27
C ALA A 17 -3.71 -6.66 -8.96
N ILE A 18 -3.95 -6.55 -10.26
CA ILE A 18 -3.31 -5.59 -11.15
C ILE A 18 -4.41 -4.69 -11.74
N ASP A 19 -4.08 -3.44 -12.06
CA ASP A 19 -5.01 -2.53 -12.73
C ASP A 19 -5.73 -3.21 -13.91
N PRO A 20 -7.06 -3.09 -14.03
CA PRO A 20 -7.86 -3.73 -15.07
C PRO A 20 -7.35 -3.48 -16.49
N SER A 21 -6.71 -2.32 -16.72
CA SER A 21 -6.16 -1.95 -18.01
C SER A 21 -4.94 -2.77 -18.45
N LEU A 22 -4.36 -3.56 -17.55
CA LEU A 22 -3.23 -4.46 -17.78
C LEU A 22 -3.66 -5.95 -17.79
N GLY A 23 -4.91 -6.22 -17.40
CA GLY A 23 -5.51 -7.56 -17.30
C GLY A 23 -5.97 -8.18 -18.62
N THR A 24 -5.73 -7.51 -19.76
CA THR A 24 -6.16 -7.94 -21.09
C THR A 24 -5.16 -8.89 -21.79
N SER A 25 -3.99 -9.17 -21.18
CA SER A 25 -3.01 -10.11 -21.73
C SER A 25 -3.25 -11.55 -21.25
N LEU A 26 -3.14 -12.51 -22.17
CA LEU A 26 -3.17 -13.94 -21.87
C LEU A 26 -2.12 -14.37 -20.83
N SER A 27 -0.98 -13.69 -20.78
CA SER A 27 0.09 -13.97 -19.81
C SER A 27 -0.24 -13.50 -18.39
N THR A 28 -1.13 -12.51 -18.22
CA THR A 28 -1.48 -11.92 -16.92
C THR A 28 -2.85 -12.38 -16.40
N LEU A 29 -3.64 -13.09 -17.21
CA LEU A 29 -4.98 -13.57 -16.88
C LEU A 29 -5.06 -14.41 -15.60
N GLN A 30 -4.06 -15.25 -15.32
CA GLN A 30 -4.02 -16.08 -14.09
C GLN A 30 -3.62 -15.28 -12.83
N VAL A 31 -3.12 -14.06 -12.99
CA VAL A 31 -2.53 -13.24 -11.91
C VAL A 31 -3.39 -12.02 -11.60
N ASN A 32 -4.42 -11.74 -12.41
CA ASN A 32 -5.17 -10.49 -12.33
C ASN A 32 -6.21 -10.45 -11.19
N GLU A 33 -6.53 -11.59 -10.58
CA GLU A 33 -7.55 -11.70 -9.53
C GLU A 33 -6.93 -12.12 -8.19
N LEU A 34 -7.36 -11.47 -7.11
CA LEU A 34 -7.01 -11.82 -5.73
C LEU A 34 -8.26 -12.09 -4.91
N VAL A 35 -8.09 -12.87 -3.83
CA VAL A 35 -9.11 -13.04 -2.78
C VAL A 35 -8.61 -12.43 -1.48
N TYR A 36 -9.14 -11.27 -1.13
CA TYR A 36 -8.88 -10.60 0.14
C TYR A 36 -9.57 -11.33 1.28
N ARG A 37 -8.88 -11.43 2.43
CA ARG A 37 -9.40 -12.04 3.65
C ARG A 37 -9.62 -10.96 4.70
N VAL A 38 -10.79 -10.32 4.63
CA VAL A 38 -11.20 -9.24 5.52
C VAL A 38 -11.71 -9.84 6.82
N ASP A 39 -11.30 -9.30 7.98
CA ASP A 39 -11.84 -9.78 9.26
C ASP A 39 -13.34 -9.53 9.34
N TRP A 40 -14.06 -10.48 9.91
CA TRP A 40 -15.52 -10.39 9.97
C TRP A 40 -15.94 -9.27 10.91
N GLU A 41 -16.78 -8.37 10.41
CA GLU A 41 -17.43 -7.32 11.20
C GLU A 41 -18.91 -7.23 10.86
N GLU A 42 -19.70 -6.81 11.85
CA GLU A 42 -21.11 -6.52 11.65
C GLU A 42 -21.26 -5.24 10.83
N LEU A 43 -21.98 -5.35 9.72
CA LEU A 43 -22.29 -4.23 8.86
C LEU A 43 -23.67 -3.66 9.19
N LYS A 44 -23.85 -2.35 9.00
CA LYS A 44 -25.14 -1.72 9.28
C LYS A 44 -26.24 -2.30 8.35
N PRO A 45 -27.37 -2.76 8.92
CA PRO A 45 -28.49 -3.22 8.10
C PRO A 45 -29.11 -2.05 7.33
N ARG A 46 -29.70 -2.37 6.19
CA ARG A 46 -30.47 -1.44 5.39
C ARG A 46 -31.83 -1.20 6.03
N ASP A 47 -32.30 0.04 6.01
CA ASP A 47 -33.62 0.39 6.51
C ASP A 47 -34.71 -0.49 5.88
N GLY A 48 -35.46 -1.21 6.72
CA GLY A 48 -36.53 -2.11 6.28
C GLY A 48 -36.07 -3.50 5.77
N SER A 49 -34.78 -3.84 5.83
CA SER A 49 -34.26 -5.17 5.49
C SER A 49 -33.52 -5.80 6.68
N THR A 50 -33.80 -7.08 6.96
CA THR A 50 -33.05 -7.88 7.94
C THR A 50 -31.90 -8.67 7.32
N ARG A 51 -31.79 -8.66 5.98
CA ARG A 51 -30.84 -9.47 5.22
C ARG A 51 -29.86 -8.68 4.39
N SER A 52 -30.06 -7.37 4.25
CA SER A 52 -29.20 -6.51 3.44
C SER A 52 -28.46 -5.50 4.28
N SER A 53 -27.17 -5.36 4.03
CA SER A 53 -26.32 -4.39 4.71
C SER A 53 -25.79 -3.32 3.75
N TYR A 54 -25.43 -2.17 4.32
CA TYR A 54 -24.53 -1.23 3.68
C TYR A 54 -23.10 -1.66 4.00
N PRO A 55 -22.11 -1.40 3.12
CA PRO A 55 -20.69 -1.52 3.43
C PRO A 55 -20.27 -0.40 4.41
N CYS A 56 -20.82 -0.46 5.63
CA CYS A 56 -20.64 0.47 6.71
C CYS A 56 -20.34 -0.35 7.98
N GLY A 57 -19.04 -0.49 8.26
CA GLY A 57 -18.51 -1.27 9.37
C GLY A 57 -18.09 -0.42 10.57
N GLU A 58 -17.07 -0.86 11.30
CA GLU A 58 -16.41 -0.16 12.40
C GLU A 58 -15.64 1.05 11.86
N TYR A 59 -14.82 0.86 10.81
CA TYR A 59 -13.87 1.86 10.32
C TYR A 59 -14.36 2.68 9.12
N LEU A 60 -15.16 2.09 8.25
CA LEU A 60 -15.47 2.64 6.94
C LEU A 60 -16.98 2.80 6.72
N GLU A 61 -17.34 3.83 5.96
CA GLU A 61 -18.67 4.05 5.41
C GLU A 61 -18.52 4.31 3.90
N ILE A 62 -18.81 3.32 3.07
CA ILE A 62 -18.78 3.52 1.61
C ILE A 62 -20.07 4.22 1.18
N VAL A 63 -19.92 5.41 0.58
CA VAL A 63 -20.99 6.25 0.05
C VAL A 63 -20.74 6.47 -1.42
N ASP A 64 -21.45 5.72 -2.27
CA ASP A 64 -21.19 5.74 -3.70
C ASP A 64 -22.09 6.74 -4.43
N TYR A 65 -21.79 8.03 -4.26
CA TYR A 65 -22.41 9.14 -4.99
C TYR A 65 -21.49 9.62 -6.11
N ASP A 66 -22.02 9.70 -7.32
CA ASP A 66 -21.33 10.23 -8.50
C ASP A 66 -21.87 11.63 -8.84
N PRO A 67 -21.13 12.71 -8.53
CA PRO A 67 -21.58 14.07 -8.79
C PRO A 67 -21.75 14.38 -10.27
N ALA A 68 -21.06 13.67 -11.16
CA ALA A 68 -21.16 13.93 -12.59
C ALA A 68 -22.45 13.36 -13.21
N THR A 69 -23.00 12.29 -12.64
CA THR A 69 -24.30 11.74 -13.04
C THR A 69 -25.44 12.15 -12.11
N GLY A 70 -25.12 12.71 -10.94
CA GLY A 70 -26.08 13.12 -9.91
C GLY A 70 -26.79 11.94 -9.25
N ARG A 71 -26.18 10.76 -9.25
CA ARG A 71 -26.81 9.50 -8.80
C ARG A 71 -26.04 8.84 -7.66
N PHE A 72 -26.78 8.15 -6.80
CA PHE A 72 -26.22 7.15 -5.91
C PHE A 72 -26.25 5.80 -6.63
N TYR A 73 -25.12 5.10 -6.63
CA TYR A 73 -25.09 3.69 -7.03
C TYR A 73 -25.64 2.83 -5.91
N GLU A 74 -26.25 1.70 -6.29
CA GLU A 74 -26.78 0.75 -5.31
C GLU A 74 -25.63 0.21 -4.45
N PRO A 75 -25.76 0.21 -3.11
CA PRO A 75 -24.76 -0.34 -2.23
C PRO A 75 -24.54 -1.84 -2.45
N VAL A 76 -23.31 -2.30 -2.25
CA VAL A 76 -23.02 -3.75 -2.18
C VAL A 76 -23.49 -4.33 -0.85
N ASP A 77 -24.26 -5.43 -0.92
CA ASP A 77 -24.68 -6.21 0.24
C ASP A 77 -23.65 -7.31 0.53
N LEU A 78 -22.64 -6.98 1.34
CA LEU A 78 -21.53 -7.89 1.66
C LEU A 78 -21.93 -9.09 2.54
N ASP A 79 -23.16 -9.10 3.05
CA ASP A 79 -23.72 -10.19 3.85
C ASP A 79 -24.72 -11.06 3.07
N ASP A 80 -24.93 -10.80 1.77
CA ASP A 80 -25.78 -11.65 0.94
C ASP A 80 -25.21 -13.09 0.90
N PRO A 81 -26.01 -14.12 1.25
CA PRO A 81 -25.52 -15.50 1.31
C PRO A 81 -24.95 -16.04 -0.02
N HIS A 82 -25.50 -15.61 -1.15
CA HIS A 82 -25.01 -16.00 -2.47
C HIS A 82 -23.70 -15.30 -2.80
N LEU A 83 -23.53 -14.05 -2.35
CA LEU A 83 -22.29 -13.31 -2.53
C LEU A 83 -21.17 -13.91 -1.67
N LEU A 84 -21.48 -14.22 -0.40
CA LEU A 84 -20.55 -14.89 0.52
C LEU A 84 -20.10 -16.26 0.03
N ALA A 85 -21.00 -17.05 -0.57
CA ALA A 85 -20.68 -18.35 -1.15
C ALA A 85 -19.76 -18.28 -2.39
N GLN A 86 -19.59 -17.09 -2.97
CA GLN A 86 -18.79 -16.83 -4.18
C GLN A 86 -17.54 -16.00 -3.90
N ASP A 87 -17.18 -15.81 -2.63
CA ASP A 87 -16.08 -14.94 -2.21
C ASP A 87 -16.24 -13.51 -2.77
N GLY A 88 -17.46 -12.96 -2.81
CA GLY A 88 -17.72 -11.61 -3.35
C GLY A 88 -18.05 -11.57 -4.84
N TYR A 89 -18.28 -10.38 -5.39
CA TYR A 89 -18.45 -10.15 -6.83
C TYR A 89 -17.16 -10.47 -7.59
N PRO A 90 -17.25 -11.05 -8.80
CA PRO A 90 -16.09 -11.19 -9.67
C PRO A 90 -15.56 -9.81 -10.09
N PRO A 91 -14.25 -9.68 -10.36
CA PRO A 91 -13.68 -8.42 -10.82
C PRO A 91 -14.37 -7.86 -12.06
N SER A 92 -14.78 -6.60 -11.99
CA SER A 92 -15.56 -5.95 -13.04
C SER A 92 -15.31 -4.45 -13.09
N VAL A 93 -15.02 -3.93 -14.29
CA VAL A 93 -14.89 -2.48 -14.54
C VAL A 93 -16.26 -1.79 -14.70
N SER A 94 -17.33 -2.56 -14.91
CA SER A 94 -18.66 -2.04 -15.22
C SER A 94 -19.64 -2.13 -14.07
N ASN A 95 -19.29 -2.79 -12.96
CA ASN A 95 -20.18 -3.03 -11.83
C ASN A 95 -19.79 -2.13 -10.63
N PRO A 96 -20.56 -1.06 -10.33
CA PRO A 96 -20.28 -0.19 -9.19
C PRO A 96 -20.27 -0.90 -7.83
N GLN A 97 -21.07 -1.96 -7.64
CA GLN A 97 -21.06 -2.75 -6.41
C GLN A 97 -19.73 -3.47 -6.19
N PHE A 98 -19.10 -3.94 -7.29
CA PHE A 98 -17.75 -4.47 -7.21
C PHE A 98 -16.73 -3.37 -6.89
N HIS A 99 -16.89 -2.15 -7.40
CA HIS A 99 -15.97 -1.04 -7.07
C HIS A 99 -16.01 -0.74 -5.56
N GLN A 100 -17.20 -0.73 -4.96
CA GLN A 100 -17.37 -0.58 -3.52
C GLN A 100 -16.73 -1.74 -2.74
N GLN A 101 -16.91 -2.99 -3.20
CA GLN A 101 -16.27 -4.17 -2.62
C GLN A 101 -14.75 -4.08 -2.66
N MET A 102 -14.18 -3.72 -3.81
CA MET A 102 -12.74 -3.60 -4.02
C MET A 102 -12.13 -2.59 -3.04
N VAL A 103 -12.71 -1.39 -2.99
CA VAL A 103 -12.25 -0.34 -2.07
C VAL A 103 -12.34 -0.82 -0.61
N TYR A 104 -13.49 -1.35 -0.19
CA TYR A 104 -13.67 -1.84 1.17
C TYR A 104 -12.65 -2.96 1.52
N ALA A 105 -12.44 -3.92 0.61
CA ALA A 105 -11.52 -5.04 0.84
C ALA A 105 -10.06 -4.59 1.00
N VAL A 106 -9.59 -3.70 0.14
CA VAL A 106 -8.21 -3.20 0.19
C VAL A 106 -7.99 -2.30 1.39
N MET A 107 -8.90 -1.37 1.67
CA MET A 107 -8.80 -0.47 2.84
C MET A 107 -8.80 -1.23 4.16
N MET A 108 -9.70 -2.21 4.33
CA MET A 108 -9.72 -3.04 5.54
C MET A 108 -8.48 -3.91 5.68
N THR A 109 -7.89 -4.35 4.56
CA THR A 109 -6.59 -5.06 4.56
C THR A 109 -5.47 -4.13 5.04
N THR A 110 -5.44 -2.88 4.58
CA THR A 110 -4.49 -1.87 5.04
C THR A 110 -4.64 -1.59 6.53
N ILE A 111 -5.87 -1.32 7.00
CA ILE A 111 -6.14 -1.11 8.43
C ILE A 111 -5.64 -2.30 9.27
N LYS A 112 -5.98 -3.52 8.87
CA LYS A 112 -5.51 -4.74 9.55
C LYS A 112 -4.00 -4.84 9.62
N ASN A 113 -3.28 -4.52 8.53
CA ASN A 113 -1.82 -4.51 8.54
C ASN A 113 -1.25 -3.52 9.56
N PHE A 114 -1.85 -2.34 9.68
CA PHE A 114 -1.49 -1.36 10.71
C PHE A 114 -1.76 -1.88 12.13
N GLU A 115 -2.95 -2.42 12.39
CA GLU A 115 -3.30 -2.93 13.72
C GLU A 115 -2.44 -4.11 14.14
N GLN A 116 -2.10 -5.01 13.22
CA GLN A 116 -1.20 -6.14 13.50
C GLN A 116 0.25 -5.71 13.75
N ALA A 117 0.69 -4.64 13.08
CA ALA A 117 2.02 -4.08 13.28
C ALA A 117 2.11 -3.37 14.63
N LEU A 118 1.18 -2.45 14.90
CA LEU A 118 1.18 -1.54 16.05
C LEU A 118 0.60 -2.16 17.33
N GLY A 119 -0.20 -3.22 17.22
CA GLY A 119 -0.85 -3.87 18.36
C GLY A 119 -2.00 -3.06 18.97
N ARG A 120 -2.53 -2.05 18.27
CA ARG A 120 -3.64 -1.20 18.70
C ARG A 120 -4.55 -0.82 17.53
N ARG A 121 -5.77 -0.41 17.84
CA ARG A 121 -6.75 0.03 16.84
C ARG A 121 -6.29 1.30 16.12
N VAL A 122 -6.59 1.39 14.84
CA VAL A 122 -6.39 2.63 14.07
C VAL A 122 -7.40 3.68 14.53
N GLN A 123 -7.00 4.95 14.55
CA GLN A 123 -7.89 6.07 14.81
C GLN A 123 -7.82 7.06 13.66
N TRP A 124 -8.97 7.52 13.19
CA TRP A 124 -9.04 8.59 12.20
C TRP A 124 -8.76 9.94 12.86
N ALA A 125 -8.17 10.86 12.09
CA ALA A 125 -7.94 12.21 12.54
C ALA A 125 -9.24 12.90 12.97
N GLU A 126 -9.20 13.58 14.11
CA GLU A 126 -10.33 14.33 14.63
C GLU A 126 -10.70 15.51 13.72
N ASN A 127 -12.00 15.81 13.67
CA ASN A 127 -12.50 17.04 13.10
C ASN A 127 -12.25 18.18 14.07
N ILE A 128 -11.47 19.18 13.65
CA ILE A 128 -11.20 20.38 14.44
C ILE A 128 -12.09 21.52 13.92
N ARG A 129 -12.96 22.03 14.77
CA ARG A 129 -13.83 23.16 14.45
C ARG A 129 -13.55 24.34 15.37
N ASN A 130 -13.37 25.51 14.79
CA ASN A 130 -13.36 26.76 15.52
C ASN A 130 -14.81 27.23 15.69
N LEU A 131 -15.31 27.25 16.92
CA LEU A 131 -16.61 27.82 17.20
C LEU A 131 -16.59 29.31 16.87
N LYS A 132 -17.62 29.78 16.16
CA LYS A 132 -17.78 31.23 15.92
C LYS A 132 -17.93 31.91 17.28
N PRO A 133 -17.23 33.03 17.54
CA PRO A 133 -17.45 33.81 18.74
C PRO A 133 -18.92 34.23 18.77
N ASP A 134 -19.55 34.13 19.94
CA ASP A 134 -20.93 34.56 20.10
C ASP A 134 -21.02 36.07 19.82
N ALA A 135 -22.13 36.53 19.23
CA ALA A 135 -22.31 37.95 18.87
C ALA A 135 -22.24 38.89 20.09
N ASN A 136 -22.43 38.34 21.29
CA ASN A 136 -22.35 39.04 22.58
C ASN A 136 -21.00 38.88 23.31
N GLU A 137 -20.02 38.17 22.73
CA GLU A 137 -18.72 37.95 23.37
C GLU A 137 -17.74 39.12 23.20
N ARG A 138 -16.89 39.32 24.22
CA ARG A 138 -15.93 40.45 24.27
C ARG A 138 -14.94 40.37 23.09
N PRO A 139 -14.65 41.51 22.41
CA PRO A 139 -13.60 41.53 21.40
C PRO A 139 -12.25 41.13 22.00
N GLY A 140 -11.64 40.07 21.45
CA GLY A 140 -10.32 39.56 21.85
C GLY A 140 -10.28 38.14 22.42
N LYS A 141 -11.42 37.47 22.64
CA LYS A 141 -11.44 36.05 23.04
C LYS A 141 -11.07 35.17 21.84
N ARG A 142 -10.08 34.27 21.99
CA ARG A 142 -9.75 33.29 20.96
C ARG A 142 -10.95 32.35 20.76
N PRO A 143 -11.31 32.00 19.51
CA PRO A 143 -12.40 31.07 19.26
C PRO A 143 -12.10 29.73 19.96
N GLU A 144 -13.12 29.16 20.58
CA GLU A 144 -13.02 27.85 21.22
C GLU A 144 -12.83 26.78 20.14
N VAL A 145 -11.86 25.90 20.36
CA VAL A 145 -11.51 24.82 19.43
C VAL A 145 -12.14 23.53 19.95
N VAL A 146 -13.04 22.95 19.16
CA VAL A 146 -13.71 21.68 19.48
C VAL A 146 -13.09 20.57 18.64
N PHE A 147 -12.79 19.45 19.31
CA PHE A 147 -12.32 18.21 18.71
C PHE A 147 -13.47 17.21 18.65
N GLU A 148 -13.84 16.80 17.45
CA GLU A 148 -14.90 15.83 17.21
C GLU A 148 -14.30 14.49 16.74
N PHE A 149 -14.59 13.42 17.49
CA PHE A 149 -14.19 12.07 17.13
C PHE A 149 -14.82 11.64 15.80
N VAL A 150 -14.01 11.03 14.93
CA VAL A 150 -14.46 10.50 13.64
C VAL A 150 -14.47 8.98 13.72
N PRO A 151 -15.65 8.36 13.91
CA PRO A 151 -15.73 6.90 14.04
C PRO A 151 -15.46 6.19 12.71
N ARG A 152 -15.89 6.78 11.59
CA ARG A 152 -15.80 6.18 10.27
C ARG A 152 -15.26 7.15 9.25
N LEU A 153 -14.35 6.66 8.42
CA LEU A 153 -13.90 7.36 7.23
C LEU A 153 -14.93 7.16 6.11
N ARG A 154 -15.38 8.26 5.51
CA ARG A 154 -16.29 8.18 4.35
C ARG A 154 -15.51 7.92 3.09
N VAL A 155 -16.03 7.06 2.24
CA VAL A 155 -15.31 6.62 1.05
C VAL A 155 -16.22 6.72 -0.17
N TYR A 156 -15.73 7.39 -1.21
CA TYR A 156 -16.49 7.68 -2.43
C TYR A 156 -15.77 7.08 -3.64
N PRO A 157 -16.16 5.87 -4.09
CA PRO A 157 -15.54 5.21 -5.24
C PRO A 157 -15.66 5.99 -6.56
N HIS A 158 -16.67 6.86 -6.70
CA HIS A 158 -16.94 7.65 -7.90
C HIS A 158 -17.04 9.16 -7.61
N ALA A 159 -16.15 9.69 -6.77
CA ALA A 159 -16.26 11.06 -6.26
C ALA A 159 -16.04 12.17 -7.32
N LEU A 160 -15.22 11.94 -8.35
CA LEU A 160 -14.89 12.98 -9.33
C LEU A 160 -14.48 12.44 -10.71
N ARG A 161 -14.69 13.26 -11.75
CA ARG A 161 -14.22 12.99 -13.12
C ARG A 161 -12.82 13.55 -13.37
N GLN A 162 -11.82 13.01 -12.69
CA GLN A 162 -10.42 13.42 -12.86
C GLN A 162 -9.48 12.21 -12.75
N ALA A 163 -8.30 12.31 -13.35
CA ALA A 163 -7.22 11.34 -13.21
C ALA A 163 -6.50 11.54 -11.87
N ASN A 164 -7.23 11.35 -10.77
CA ASN A 164 -6.70 11.51 -9.43
C ASN A 164 -7.51 10.69 -8.41
N ALA A 165 -6.87 10.33 -7.30
CA ALA A 165 -7.50 9.87 -6.08
C ALA A 165 -6.79 10.56 -4.92
N PHE A 166 -7.51 10.92 -3.86
CA PHE A 166 -6.89 11.53 -2.69
C PHE A 166 -7.70 11.37 -1.42
N TYR A 167 -7.00 11.33 -0.29
CA TYR A 167 -7.57 11.60 1.03
C TYR A 167 -7.77 13.12 1.22
N ASP A 168 -8.96 13.55 1.66
CA ASP A 168 -9.26 14.93 2.07
C ASP A 168 -9.26 15.06 3.61
N PRO A 169 -8.23 15.68 4.22
CA PRO A 169 -8.14 15.86 5.67
C PRO A 169 -9.22 16.77 6.25
N ASN A 170 -9.85 17.66 5.48
CA ASN A 170 -10.90 18.54 6.00
C ASN A 170 -12.24 17.84 6.07
N ARG A 171 -12.53 16.99 5.09
CA ARG A 171 -13.78 16.22 5.03
C ARG A 171 -13.69 14.88 5.74
N LYS A 172 -12.46 14.41 6.04
CA LYS A 172 -12.17 13.06 6.52
C LYS A 172 -12.82 12.04 5.58
N ALA A 173 -12.46 12.17 4.30
CA ALA A 173 -13.08 11.42 3.23
C ALA A 173 -12.05 10.99 2.19
N MET A 174 -12.27 9.80 1.64
CA MET A 174 -11.51 9.23 0.53
C MET A 174 -12.26 9.48 -0.76
N LEU A 175 -11.59 10.10 -1.74
CA LEU A 175 -12.21 10.52 -2.99
C LEU A 175 -11.48 9.86 -4.15
N PHE A 176 -12.13 8.89 -4.79
CA PHE A 176 -11.60 8.23 -5.98
C PHE A 176 -12.17 8.86 -7.25
N GLY A 177 -11.27 9.20 -8.17
CA GLY A 177 -11.63 9.73 -9.47
C GLY A 177 -11.71 8.67 -10.56
N TYR A 178 -12.37 9.03 -11.65
CA TYR A 178 -12.38 8.26 -12.89
C TYR A 178 -12.21 9.17 -14.10
N PHE A 179 -11.58 8.66 -15.15
CA PHE A 179 -11.23 9.44 -16.33
C PHE A 179 -11.18 8.58 -17.58
N SER A 180 -11.35 9.20 -18.74
CA SER A 180 -11.12 8.49 -20.01
C SER A 180 -9.64 8.36 -20.25
N ALA A 181 -9.16 7.14 -20.50
CA ALA A 181 -7.77 6.90 -20.87
C ALA A 181 -7.39 7.74 -22.10
N ALA A 182 -6.38 8.60 -21.96
CA ALA A 182 -5.71 9.17 -23.12
C ALA A 182 -4.99 8.04 -23.85
N PRO A 183 -5.00 7.99 -25.21
CA PRO A 183 -4.39 6.89 -25.94
C PRO A 183 -2.87 6.91 -25.75
N ALA A 184 -2.36 6.20 -24.73
CA ALA A 184 -0.94 5.99 -24.54
C ALA A 184 -0.42 4.88 -25.46
N ASN A 185 -1.27 3.87 -25.74
CA ASN A 185 -0.99 2.82 -26.71
C ASN A 185 -2.31 2.10 -27.11
N VAL A 186 -2.70 2.17 -28.39
CA VAL A 186 -3.98 1.59 -28.92
C VAL A 186 -4.05 0.07 -28.74
N GLN A 187 -2.92 -0.60 -28.51
CA GLN A 187 -2.84 -2.05 -28.32
C GLN A 187 -3.21 -2.55 -26.91
N LEU A 188 -3.11 -1.70 -25.87
CA LEU A 188 -3.32 -2.12 -24.47
C LEU A 188 -4.62 -1.61 -23.87
N GLN A 189 -5.12 -0.47 -24.36
CA GLN A 189 -6.35 0.16 -23.88
C GLN A 189 -7.20 0.58 -25.08
N LEU A 190 -8.50 0.26 -25.04
CA LEU A 190 -9.48 0.82 -25.98
C LEU A 190 -9.49 2.35 -25.83
N PRO A 191 -9.27 3.13 -26.90
CA PRO A 191 -9.38 4.58 -26.85
C PRO A 191 -10.73 5.00 -26.26
N GLY A 192 -10.73 5.81 -25.21
CA GLY A 192 -11.95 6.26 -24.52
C GLY A 192 -12.48 5.32 -23.43
N ALA A 193 -11.80 4.21 -23.12
CA ALA A 193 -12.15 3.40 -21.95
C ALA A 193 -12.02 4.23 -20.65
N THR A 194 -12.98 4.07 -19.75
CA THR A 194 -12.95 4.72 -18.44
C THR A 194 -12.02 3.94 -17.50
N VAL A 195 -11.04 4.63 -16.95
CA VAL A 195 -10.17 4.15 -15.87
C VAL A 195 -10.75 4.62 -14.56
N PHE A 196 -10.85 3.72 -13.59
CA PHE A 196 -11.35 3.99 -12.25
C PHE A 196 -10.22 3.79 -11.25
N THR A 197 -9.84 4.85 -10.55
CA THR A 197 -8.75 4.77 -9.55
C THR A 197 -9.13 3.88 -8.36
N CYS A 198 -10.42 3.73 -8.06
CA CYS A 198 -10.96 2.82 -7.04
C CYS A 198 -10.82 1.33 -7.40
N LEU A 199 -10.31 0.98 -8.58
CA LEU A 199 -10.01 -0.40 -8.98
C LEU A 199 -8.53 -0.76 -8.85
N SER A 200 -7.67 0.21 -8.51
CA SER A 200 -6.25 -0.04 -8.29
C SER A 200 -5.99 -0.33 -6.81
N HIS A 201 -5.53 -1.55 -6.51
CA HIS A 201 -5.11 -1.95 -5.16
C HIS A 201 -4.14 -0.94 -4.54
N ASP A 202 -3.16 -0.51 -5.33
CA ASP A 202 -2.04 0.29 -4.83
C ASP A 202 -2.47 1.72 -4.52
N ILE A 203 -3.31 2.32 -5.37
CA ILE A 203 -3.88 3.65 -5.11
C ILE A 203 -4.73 3.61 -3.84
N ILE A 204 -5.58 2.58 -3.68
CA ILE A 204 -6.43 2.48 -2.49
C ILE A 204 -5.57 2.36 -1.23
N ALA A 205 -4.53 1.51 -1.23
CA ALA A 205 -3.63 1.33 -0.09
C ALA A 205 -2.79 2.59 0.23
N HIS A 206 -2.30 3.27 -0.81
CA HIS A 206 -1.55 4.53 -0.70
C HIS A 206 -2.40 5.61 -0.02
N GLU A 207 -3.57 5.90 -0.58
CA GLU A 207 -4.44 6.96 -0.04
C GLU A 207 -4.98 6.60 1.36
N THR A 208 -5.21 5.32 1.63
CA THR A 208 -5.60 4.86 2.98
C THR A 208 -4.48 5.13 3.98
N THR A 209 -3.22 5.00 3.56
CA THR A 209 -2.06 5.30 4.41
C THR A 209 -2.01 6.78 4.78
N HIS A 210 -2.31 7.69 3.85
CA HIS A 210 -2.45 9.12 4.18
C HIS A 210 -3.52 9.36 5.24
N ALA A 211 -4.68 8.71 5.12
CA ALA A 211 -5.76 8.85 6.10
C ALA A 211 -5.36 8.32 7.49
N ILE A 212 -4.62 7.22 7.55
CA ILE A 212 -4.10 6.65 8.80
C ILE A 212 -3.02 7.57 9.40
N LEU A 213 -2.08 8.06 8.59
CA LEU A 213 -1.02 8.95 9.04
C LEU A 213 -1.56 10.28 9.57
N ASP A 214 -2.62 10.83 8.98
CA ASP A 214 -3.28 12.04 9.50
C ASP A 214 -3.83 11.79 10.93
N GLY A 215 -4.33 10.58 11.21
CA GLY A 215 -4.80 10.19 12.53
C GLY A 215 -3.68 9.93 13.54
N PHE A 216 -2.54 9.43 13.09
CA PHE A 216 -1.41 9.02 13.93
C PHE A 216 -0.42 10.15 14.22
N HIS A 217 0.03 10.83 13.15
CA HIS A 217 1.07 11.84 13.14
C HIS A 217 0.62 13.02 12.29
N ARG A 218 -0.49 13.67 12.68
CA ARG A 218 -1.14 14.78 11.96
C ARG A 218 -0.18 15.86 11.42
N ARG A 219 0.92 16.13 12.12
CA ARG A 219 1.89 17.19 11.75
C ARG A 219 2.84 16.78 10.62
N TYR A 220 2.85 15.52 10.19
CA TYR A 220 3.70 15.07 9.06
C TYR A 220 3.26 15.63 7.70
N ILE A 221 2.08 16.27 7.62
CA ILE A 221 1.68 17.02 6.42
C ILE A 221 2.35 18.41 6.34
N ASP A 222 2.81 18.94 7.47
CA ASP A 222 3.46 20.24 7.54
C ASP A 222 4.88 20.14 6.99
N ALA A 223 5.28 21.09 6.14
CA ALA A 223 6.64 21.16 5.60
C ALA A 223 7.60 21.76 6.65
N THR A 224 7.82 21.05 7.75
CA THR A 224 8.76 21.50 8.79
C THR A 224 10.21 21.11 8.45
N HIS A 225 10.40 20.01 7.71
CA HIS A 225 11.68 19.57 7.15
C HIS A 225 11.50 19.00 5.72
N PRO A 226 12.51 19.06 4.82
CA PRO A 226 12.44 18.47 3.48
C PRO A 226 12.07 16.98 3.47
N ASP A 227 12.53 16.24 4.48
CA ASP A 227 12.23 14.81 4.64
C ASP A 227 10.79 14.54 5.06
N THR A 228 10.11 15.46 5.76
CA THR A 228 8.82 15.15 6.38
C THR A 228 7.75 14.86 5.33
N ARG A 229 7.63 15.70 4.30
CA ARG A 229 6.72 15.44 3.18
C ARG A 229 7.19 14.30 2.29
N ALA A 230 8.50 14.22 2.04
CA ALA A 230 9.07 13.12 1.27
C ALA A 230 8.82 11.76 1.93
N PHE A 231 8.90 11.70 3.27
CA PHE A 231 8.56 10.53 4.06
C PHE A 231 7.09 10.19 3.96
N HIS A 232 6.20 11.17 4.06
CA HIS A 232 4.76 10.95 4.00
C HIS A 232 4.35 10.22 2.71
N GLU A 233 4.81 10.71 1.55
CA GLU A 233 4.57 10.05 0.25
C GLU A 233 5.28 8.70 0.16
N ALA A 234 6.58 8.64 0.49
CA ALA A 234 7.35 7.39 0.40
C ALA A 234 6.80 6.29 1.30
N PHE A 235 6.26 6.63 2.46
CA PHE A 235 5.69 5.67 3.39
C PHE A 235 4.37 5.11 2.84
N ALA A 236 3.53 5.93 2.20
CA ALA A 236 2.34 5.46 1.51
C ALA A 236 2.70 4.53 0.33
N ASP A 237 3.73 4.87 -0.45
CA ASP A 237 4.27 4.00 -1.51
C ASP A 237 4.76 2.65 -0.95
N LEU A 238 5.49 2.67 0.17
CA LEU A 238 5.98 1.46 0.84
C LEU A 238 4.84 0.56 1.31
N VAL A 239 3.81 1.14 1.91
CA VAL A 239 2.63 0.38 2.36
C VAL A 239 1.91 -0.25 1.16
N ALA A 240 1.64 0.52 0.11
CA ALA A 240 1.01 0.01 -1.10
C ALA A 240 1.81 -1.14 -1.72
N LEU A 241 3.11 -0.91 -1.95
CA LEU A 241 4.03 -1.88 -2.56
C LEU A 241 4.12 -3.19 -1.75
N PHE A 242 4.40 -3.11 -0.45
CA PHE A 242 4.60 -4.32 0.34
C PHE A 242 3.29 -5.01 0.73
N GLN A 243 2.17 -4.29 0.81
CA GLN A 243 0.86 -4.92 0.91
C GLN A 243 0.56 -5.71 -0.35
N HIS A 244 0.84 -5.16 -1.53
CA HIS A 244 0.65 -5.86 -2.79
C HIS A 244 1.56 -7.10 -2.88
N PHE A 245 2.82 -6.98 -2.44
CA PHE A 245 3.75 -8.11 -2.45
C PHE A 245 3.43 -9.16 -1.39
N SER A 246 2.53 -8.87 -0.46
CA SER A 246 2.06 -9.81 0.54
C SER A 246 1.19 -10.95 -0.04
N PHE A 247 0.76 -10.81 -1.31
CA PHE A 247 0.02 -11.79 -2.09
C PHE A 247 0.99 -12.61 -2.97
N PRO A 248 1.23 -13.91 -2.66
CA PRO A 248 2.12 -14.75 -3.45
C PRO A 248 1.74 -14.83 -4.93
N GLU A 249 0.44 -14.81 -5.24
CA GLU A 249 -0.13 -14.90 -6.59
C GLU A 249 0.46 -13.85 -7.52
N VAL A 250 0.65 -12.63 -7.03
CA VAL A 250 1.24 -11.50 -7.76
C VAL A 250 2.70 -11.75 -8.11
N LEU A 251 3.42 -12.44 -7.23
CA LEU A 251 4.86 -12.68 -7.36
C LEU A 251 5.17 -13.94 -8.18
N LYS A 252 4.25 -14.92 -8.25
CA LYS A 252 4.47 -16.20 -8.96
C LYS A 252 4.92 -16.02 -10.39
N HIS A 253 4.16 -15.25 -11.17
CA HIS A 253 4.47 -15.03 -12.59
C HIS A 253 5.83 -14.35 -12.75
N GLN A 254 6.14 -13.36 -11.93
CA GLN A 254 7.43 -12.69 -12.04
C GLN A 254 8.60 -13.59 -11.62
N ILE A 255 8.44 -14.37 -10.55
CA ILE A 255 9.46 -15.31 -10.09
C ILE A 255 9.73 -16.40 -11.12
N ALA A 256 8.69 -16.87 -11.82
CA ALA A 256 8.85 -17.79 -12.94
C ALA A 256 9.68 -17.14 -14.07
N LEU A 257 9.35 -15.90 -14.46
CA LEU A 257 10.07 -15.17 -15.51
C LEU A 257 11.52 -14.85 -15.15
N THR A 258 11.79 -14.41 -13.92
CA THR A 258 13.14 -14.04 -13.45
C THR A 258 13.94 -15.22 -12.94
N ARG A 259 13.32 -16.41 -12.91
CA ARG A 259 13.89 -17.65 -12.38
C ARG A 259 14.39 -17.48 -10.94
N GLY A 260 13.57 -16.83 -10.11
CA GLY A 260 13.85 -16.60 -8.69
C GLY A 260 14.77 -15.43 -8.37
N ASP A 261 15.43 -14.82 -9.37
CA ASP A 261 16.30 -13.67 -9.16
C ASP A 261 15.53 -12.36 -9.34
N LEU A 262 14.99 -11.84 -8.23
CA LEU A 262 14.26 -10.58 -8.24
C LEU A 262 15.13 -9.33 -8.52
N LYS A 263 16.47 -9.47 -8.54
CA LYS A 263 17.38 -8.40 -8.97
C LYS A 263 17.56 -8.37 -10.48
N ARG A 264 17.35 -9.48 -11.19
CA ARG A 264 17.39 -9.52 -12.65
C ARG A 264 16.21 -8.75 -13.23
N GLN A 265 16.44 -8.17 -14.40
CA GLN A 265 15.50 -7.36 -15.17
C GLN A 265 14.04 -7.81 -14.99
N ASN A 266 13.17 -6.84 -14.71
CA ASN A 266 11.71 -6.83 -14.93
C ASN A 266 10.75 -6.88 -13.72
N LEU A 267 11.08 -7.28 -12.48
CA LEU A 267 10.05 -7.23 -11.41
C LEU A 267 9.65 -5.78 -11.11
N LEU A 268 10.61 -4.98 -10.64
CA LEU A 268 10.43 -3.57 -10.32
C LEU A 268 10.08 -2.73 -11.55
N GLY A 269 10.75 -2.93 -12.68
CA GLY A 269 10.50 -2.14 -13.89
C GLY A 269 9.09 -2.37 -14.45
N GLN A 270 8.62 -3.63 -14.51
CA GLN A 270 7.26 -3.92 -14.96
C GLN A 270 6.25 -3.49 -13.92
N LEU A 271 6.44 -3.82 -12.64
CA LEU A 271 5.52 -3.40 -11.58
C LEU A 271 5.47 -1.88 -11.43
N ALA A 272 6.59 -1.15 -11.52
CA ALA A 272 6.62 0.32 -11.55
C ALA A 272 5.94 0.91 -12.79
N GLN A 273 5.96 0.22 -13.93
CA GLN A 273 5.09 0.57 -15.05
C GLN A 273 3.60 0.33 -14.73
N GLN A 274 3.26 -0.68 -13.92
CA GLN A 274 1.89 -0.91 -13.45
C GLN A 274 1.46 0.15 -12.41
N PHE A 275 2.31 0.44 -11.41
CA PHE A 275 2.14 1.49 -10.40
C PHE A 275 2.00 2.88 -11.05
N GLY A 276 2.82 3.20 -12.05
CA GLY A 276 2.89 4.52 -12.66
C GLY A 276 1.85 4.84 -13.75
N ARG A 277 1.22 3.84 -14.37
CA ARG A 277 0.25 4.05 -15.47
C ARG A 277 -1.16 4.39 -14.97
N ALA A 278 -1.49 4.09 -13.72
CA ALA A 278 -2.84 4.26 -13.19
C ALA A 278 -3.19 5.72 -12.84
N VAL A 279 -2.21 6.55 -12.46
CA VAL A 279 -2.37 8.01 -12.26
C VAL A 279 -1.05 8.73 -12.57
N GLY A 280 -1.12 9.87 -13.26
CA GLY A 280 0.02 10.67 -13.73
C GLY A 280 0.86 11.37 -12.65
N GLY A 281 0.84 10.91 -11.39
CA GLY A 281 1.61 11.44 -10.27
C GLY A 281 2.69 10.50 -9.71
N TYR A 282 2.62 9.20 -10.00
CA TYR A 282 3.47 8.16 -9.36
C TYR A 282 4.86 7.97 -10.01
N GLY A 283 5.42 9.02 -10.63
CA GLY A 283 6.72 8.95 -11.32
C GLY A 283 7.93 8.72 -10.38
N GLY A 284 7.79 9.06 -9.09
CA GLY A 284 8.88 9.03 -8.11
C GLY A 284 9.44 7.63 -7.83
N LEU A 285 8.56 6.63 -7.65
CA LEU A 285 9.00 5.24 -7.45
C LEU A 285 9.74 4.72 -8.68
N ARG A 286 9.21 5.00 -9.88
CA ARG A 286 9.81 4.57 -11.16
C ARG A 286 11.23 5.10 -11.29
N ASP A 287 11.42 6.40 -11.12
CA ASP A 287 12.70 7.04 -11.39
C ASP A 287 13.75 6.75 -10.29
N ALA A 288 13.32 6.41 -9.06
CA ALA A 288 14.23 6.13 -7.95
C ALA A 288 14.78 4.70 -7.87
N ILE A 289 14.13 3.74 -8.55
CA ILE A 289 14.56 2.32 -8.56
C ILE A 289 15.26 1.93 -9.87
N GLY A 290 15.00 2.64 -10.97
CA GLY A 290 15.66 2.40 -12.25
C GLY A 290 14.94 2.98 -13.47
N GLY A 291 15.69 3.25 -14.53
CA GLY A 291 15.20 3.90 -15.74
C GLY A 291 15.32 3.01 -16.98
N TYR A 292 14.60 3.37 -18.05
CA TYR A 292 14.87 2.82 -19.38
C TYR A 292 16.04 3.56 -20.01
N ASP A 293 16.99 2.81 -20.56
CA ASP A 293 18.05 3.40 -21.37
C ASP A 293 17.54 3.80 -22.77
N SER A 294 18.40 4.43 -23.56
CA SER A 294 18.12 4.85 -24.93
C SER A 294 17.72 3.71 -25.88
N GLU A 295 17.97 2.46 -25.49
CA GLU A 295 17.66 1.24 -26.25
C GLU A 295 16.33 0.62 -25.79
N GLY A 296 15.63 1.22 -24.83
CA GLY A 296 14.38 0.71 -24.28
C GLY A 296 14.58 -0.45 -23.30
N ASN A 297 15.80 -0.67 -22.81
CA ASN A 297 16.08 -1.67 -21.78
C ASN A 297 16.00 -1.02 -20.39
N TRP A 298 15.21 -1.61 -19.50
CA TRP A 298 15.19 -1.15 -18.11
C TRP A 298 16.49 -1.50 -17.38
N LYS A 299 17.08 -0.53 -16.70
CA LYS A 299 18.29 -0.67 -15.88
C LYS A 299 18.00 -0.20 -14.45
N PRO A 300 18.38 -1.00 -13.43
CA PRO A 300 18.27 -0.56 -12.04
C PRO A 300 19.16 0.66 -11.83
N LEU A 301 18.67 1.60 -11.03
CA LEU A 301 19.46 2.77 -10.64
C LEU A 301 20.58 2.29 -9.71
N ILE A 302 21.82 2.66 -10.02
CA ILE A 302 22.96 2.39 -9.14
C ILE A 302 22.85 3.37 -7.97
N PRO A 303 22.78 2.91 -6.70
CA PRO A 303 22.71 3.79 -5.56
C PRO A 303 23.91 4.74 -5.53
N ASN A 304 23.65 6.03 -5.33
CA ASN A 304 24.69 7.02 -5.16
C ASN A 304 24.61 7.63 -3.74
N PRO A 305 25.69 7.57 -2.94
CA PRO A 305 25.73 8.16 -1.60
C PRO A 305 25.43 9.66 -1.56
N ASP A 306 25.60 10.38 -2.67
CA ASP A 306 25.33 11.82 -2.71
C ASP A 306 23.84 12.16 -2.98
N ASP A 307 23.00 11.18 -3.30
CA ASP A 307 21.60 11.42 -3.69
C ASP A 307 20.81 12.10 -2.58
N TYR A 308 20.93 11.61 -1.34
CA TYR A 308 20.18 12.16 -0.20
C TYR A 308 20.55 13.61 0.12
N ALA A 309 21.81 14.00 -0.12
CA ALA A 309 22.28 15.37 0.09
C ALA A 309 21.79 16.33 -1.01
N ASN A 310 21.65 15.84 -2.25
CA ASN A 310 21.40 16.68 -3.42
C ASN A 310 19.92 16.75 -3.84
N VAL A 311 19.14 15.68 -3.60
CA VAL A 311 17.74 15.61 -4.02
C VAL A 311 16.83 16.26 -2.98
N MET A 312 16.24 17.40 -3.34
CA MET A 312 15.40 18.20 -2.44
C MET A 312 13.90 18.18 -2.82
N GLU A 313 13.57 17.86 -4.07
CA GLU A 313 12.18 17.71 -4.50
C GLU A 313 11.56 16.50 -3.79
N PHE A 314 10.39 16.67 -3.18
CA PHE A 314 9.90 15.74 -2.16
C PHE A 314 9.50 14.37 -2.72
N HIS A 315 8.97 14.28 -3.94
CA HIS A 315 8.67 12.98 -4.54
C HIS A 315 9.96 12.23 -4.90
N ALA A 316 10.91 12.89 -5.56
CA ALA A 316 12.20 12.30 -5.93
C ALA A 316 12.99 11.89 -4.68
N ARG A 317 12.96 12.72 -3.63
CA ARG A 317 13.59 12.44 -2.34
C ARG A 317 12.92 11.24 -1.65
N GLY A 318 11.59 11.19 -1.67
CA GLY A 318 10.82 10.05 -1.16
C GLY A 318 11.21 8.74 -1.85
N GLY A 319 11.42 8.79 -3.17
CA GLY A 319 11.90 7.65 -3.94
C GLY A 319 13.22 7.05 -3.43
N ILE A 320 14.13 7.86 -2.88
CA ILE A 320 15.38 7.38 -2.28
C ILE A 320 15.08 6.44 -1.10
N LEU A 321 14.13 6.82 -0.24
CA LEU A 321 13.72 6.00 0.90
C LEU A 321 13.06 4.71 0.43
N VAL A 322 12.17 4.77 -0.56
CA VAL A 322 11.52 3.57 -1.11
C VAL A 322 12.57 2.61 -1.69
N ALA A 323 13.52 3.14 -2.47
CA ALA A 323 14.61 2.37 -3.04
C ALA A 323 15.51 1.72 -1.98
N ALA A 324 15.76 2.41 -0.86
CA ALA A 324 16.53 1.85 0.26
C ALA A 324 15.82 0.66 0.91
N VAL A 325 14.55 0.82 1.28
CA VAL A 325 13.76 -0.26 1.90
C VAL A 325 13.59 -1.45 0.93
N PHE A 326 13.40 -1.16 -0.36
CA PHE A 326 13.27 -2.20 -1.37
C PHE A 326 14.55 -3.00 -1.58
N ASP A 327 15.71 -2.35 -1.61
CA ASP A 327 17.02 -3.03 -1.68
C ASP A 327 17.22 -3.93 -0.44
N ALA A 328 16.86 -3.46 0.75
CA ALA A 328 16.86 -4.30 1.96
C ALA A 328 15.97 -5.55 1.79
N PHE A 329 14.73 -5.38 1.31
CA PHE A 329 13.82 -6.50 1.00
C PHE A 329 14.46 -7.51 0.04
N LEU A 330 15.04 -7.05 -1.07
CA LEU A 330 15.69 -7.93 -2.05
C LEU A 330 16.84 -8.74 -1.43
N ASN A 331 17.68 -8.09 -0.60
CA ASN A 331 18.80 -8.75 0.05
C ASN A 331 18.32 -9.80 1.06
N ILE A 332 17.28 -9.50 1.83
CA ILE A 332 16.67 -10.43 2.79
C ILE A 332 16.03 -11.62 2.06
N TYR A 333 15.26 -11.36 1.00
CA TYR A 333 14.65 -12.40 0.16
C TYR A 333 15.73 -13.34 -0.41
N GLN A 334 16.78 -12.78 -1.01
CA GLN A 334 17.89 -13.56 -1.56
C GLN A 334 18.54 -14.46 -0.51
N LYS A 335 18.70 -13.96 0.72
CA LYS A 335 19.22 -14.75 1.85
C LYS A 335 18.26 -15.87 2.26
N ARG A 336 16.95 -15.59 2.32
CA ARG A 336 15.91 -16.57 2.70
C ARG A 336 15.80 -17.72 1.69
N ILE A 337 15.87 -17.45 0.39
CA ILE A 337 15.77 -18.50 -0.63
C ILE A 337 17.06 -19.33 -0.81
N GLN A 338 18.18 -18.97 -0.17
CA GLN A 338 19.45 -19.70 -0.34
C GLN A 338 19.32 -21.19 -0.05
N ARG A 339 18.49 -21.57 0.94
CA ARG A 339 18.22 -22.98 1.22
C ARG A 339 17.48 -23.66 0.07
N LEU A 340 16.44 -23.04 -0.46
CA LEU A 340 15.68 -23.54 -1.60
C LEU A 340 16.58 -23.66 -2.84
N MET A 341 17.40 -22.65 -3.09
CA MET A 341 18.38 -22.64 -4.18
C MET A 341 19.37 -23.81 -4.06
N ARG A 342 19.93 -24.07 -2.87
CA ARG A 342 20.84 -25.21 -2.67
C ARG A 342 20.16 -26.55 -2.94
N ILE A 343 18.91 -26.71 -2.49
CA ILE A 343 18.13 -27.94 -2.72
C ILE A 343 17.87 -28.12 -4.23
N ALA A 344 17.36 -27.09 -4.90
CA ALA A 344 17.00 -27.13 -6.31
C ALA A 344 18.19 -27.30 -7.26
N THR A 345 19.39 -26.88 -6.84
CA THR A 345 20.61 -26.88 -7.69
C THR A 345 21.62 -27.96 -7.31
N GLY A 346 21.30 -28.81 -6.33
CA GLY A 346 22.26 -29.76 -5.77
C GLY A 346 23.50 -29.08 -5.16
N GLY A 347 23.37 -27.85 -4.69
CA GLY A 347 24.45 -27.05 -4.10
C GLY A 347 25.29 -26.23 -5.06
N THR A 348 25.05 -26.32 -6.38
CA THR A 348 25.84 -25.55 -7.38
C THR A 348 25.48 -24.05 -7.40
N GLY A 349 24.30 -23.68 -6.91
CA GLY A 349 23.77 -22.31 -6.98
C GLY A 349 23.26 -21.92 -8.38
N LEU A 350 23.35 -22.81 -9.37
CA LEU A 350 22.91 -22.56 -10.74
C LEU A 350 21.66 -23.37 -11.06
N LEU A 351 20.55 -22.68 -11.35
CA LEU A 351 19.29 -23.32 -11.71
C LEU A 351 19.37 -23.97 -13.11
N PRO A 352 18.85 -25.20 -13.29
CA PRO A 352 18.81 -25.88 -14.59
C PRO A 352 18.16 -25.02 -15.67
N ALA A 353 18.72 -25.00 -16.88
CA ALA A 353 18.17 -24.22 -17.99
C ALA A 353 16.71 -24.62 -18.30
N GLY A 354 15.92 -23.64 -18.76
CA GLY A 354 14.48 -23.81 -19.00
C GLY A 354 13.62 -23.28 -17.85
N GLU A 355 12.36 -23.70 -17.86
CA GLU A 355 11.35 -23.33 -16.85
C GLU A 355 11.68 -23.96 -15.50
N LEU A 356 11.37 -23.24 -14.43
CA LEU A 356 11.48 -23.76 -13.07
C LEU A 356 10.29 -24.67 -12.77
N HIS A 357 10.50 -25.65 -11.89
CA HIS A 357 9.41 -26.47 -11.37
C HIS A 357 8.35 -25.57 -10.70
N PRO A 358 7.04 -25.75 -10.98
CA PRO A 358 5.97 -24.93 -10.40
C PRO A 358 6.05 -24.83 -8.88
N ASP A 359 6.26 -25.95 -8.19
CA ASP A 359 6.42 -25.96 -6.72
C ASP A 359 7.60 -25.11 -6.23
N LEU A 360 8.71 -25.03 -6.99
CA LEU A 360 9.84 -24.17 -6.62
C LEU A 360 9.48 -22.69 -6.77
N VAL A 361 8.72 -22.34 -7.83
CA VAL A 361 8.20 -20.99 -8.03
C VAL A 361 7.23 -20.62 -6.90
N ASP A 362 6.35 -21.53 -6.53
CA ASP A 362 5.37 -21.34 -5.46
C ASP A 362 6.07 -21.10 -4.11
N GLU A 363 7.05 -21.93 -3.74
CA GLU A 363 7.84 -21.77 -2.52
C GLU A 363 8.65 -20.46 -2.50
N MET A 364 9.22 -20.07 -3.64
CA MET A 364 9.90 -18.78 -3.78
C MET A 364 8.92 -17.60 -3.63
N ALA A 365 7.72 -17.70 -4.22
CA ALA A 365 6.68 -16.67 -4.13
C ALA A 365 6.13 -16.53 -2.71
N GLU A 366 5.89 -17.63 -2.02
CA GLU A 366 5.51 -17.62 -0.60
C GLU A 366 6.60 -17.02 0.28
N THR A 367 7.87 -17.35 0.02
CA THR A 367 9.00 -16.78 0.74
C THR A 367 9.12 -15.28 0.50
N ALA A 368 8.94 -14.82 -0.74
CA ALA A 368 8.94 -13.40 -1.08
C ALA A 368 7.77 -12.67 -0.39
N ALA A 369 6.55 -13.22 -0.45
CA ALA A 369 5.38 -12.62 0.18
C ALA A 369 5.48 -12.55 1.70
N LYS A 370 6.04 -13.59 2.34
CA LYS A 370 6.34 -13.55 3.78
C LYS A 370 7.37 -12.47 4.11
N THR A 371 8.39 -12.32 3.28
CA THR A 371 9.42 -11.28 3.47
C THR A 371 8.84 -9.88 3.30
N ALA A 372 7.94 -9.68 2.34
CA ALA A 372 7.21 -8.42 2.16
C ALA A 372 6.35 -8.08 3.38
N LYS A 373 5.62 -9.07 3.95
CA LYS A 373 4.85 -8.90 5.20
C LYS A 373 5.74 -8.50 6.37
N ASP A 374 6.89 -9.15 6.54
CA ASP A 374 7.82 -8.84 7.62
C ASP A 374 8.39 -7.42 7.47
N VAL A 375 8.83 -7.04 6.27
CA VAL A 375 9.33 -5.69 5.97
C VAL A 375 8.25 -4.62 6.20
N LEU A 376 7.03 -4.84 5.70
CA LEU A 376 5.90 -3.93 5.93
C LEU A 376 5.64 -3.74 7.42
N ARG A 377 5.63 -4.83 8.19
CA ARG A 377 5.37 -4.80 9.63
C ARG A 377 6.43 -4.02 10.40
N ILE A 378 7.70 -4.18 10.05
CA ILE A 378 8.81 -3.41 10.64
C ILE A 378 8.65 -1.92 10.30
N CYS A 379 8.39 -1.60 9.03
CA CYS A 379 8.20 -0.21 8.59
C CYS A 379 7.04 0.48 9.34
N ILE A 380 5.89 -0.20 9.47
CA ILE A 380 4.74 0.37 10.19
C ILE A 380 5.05 0.56 11.67
N ARG A 381 5.68 -0.42 12.34
CA ARG A 381 6.05 -0.30 13.76
C ARG A 381 7.02 0.84 14.04
N ALA A 382 7.94 1.11 13.11
CA ALA A 382 8.89 2.20 13.24
C ALA A 382 8.21 3.56 13.46
N LEU A 383 6.94 3.73 13.03
CA LEU A 383 6.18 4.96 13.29
C LEU A 383 6.05 5.32 14.78
N ASP A 384 5.95 4.33 15.69
CA ASP A 384 5.86 4.58 17.13
C ASP A 384 7.20 5.06 17.74
N TYR A 385 8.32 4.88 17.02
CA TYR A 385 9.67 5.29 17.43
C TYR A 385 10.13 6.58 16.73
N CYS A 386 9.32 7.11 15.81
CA CYS A 386 9.65 8.33 15.08
C CYS A 386 9.39 9.60 15.92
N PRO A 387 10.19 10.66 15.75
CA PRO A 387 9.90 11.95 16.37
C PRO A 387 8.55 12.52 15.89
N PRO A 388 7.83 13.26 16.74
CA PRO A 388 6.50 13.77 16.40
C PRO A 388 6.50 14.89 15.35
N MET A 389 7.64 15.55 15.14
CA MET A 389 7.88 16.56 14.08
C MET A 389 9.34 16.49 13.62
N ASP A 390 9.65 17.13 12.49
CA ASP A 390 11.00 17.23 11.93
C ASP A 390 11.69 15.89 11.68
N LEU A 391 10.90 14.88 11.30
CA LEU A 391 11.39 13.55 10.96
C LEU A 391 12.41 13.64 9.82
N THR A 392 13.58 13.03 10.02
CA THR A 392 14.57 12.78 8.97
C THR A 392 14.59 11.30 8.57
N PHE A 393 15.12 10.98 7.38
CA PHE A 393 15.26 9.57 6.98
C PHE A 393 16.25 8.80 7.87
N GLY A 394 17.23 9.48 8.46
CA GLY A 394 18.13 8.90 9.45
C GLY A 394 17.42 8.54 10.76
N ASP A 395 16.47 9.37 11.20
CA ASP A 395 15.64 9.06 12.37
C ASP A 395 14.71 7.88 12.09
N TYR A 396 14.14 7.82 10.87
CA TYR A 396 13.34 6.67 10.46
C TYR A 396 14.14 5.37 10.38
N LEU A 397 15.39 5.41 9.88
CA LEU A 397 16.29 4.25 9.94
C LEU A 397 16.50 3.79 11.38
N ARG A 398 16.80 4.72 12.29
CA ARG A 398 16.96 4.41 13.71
C ARG A 398 15.71 3.73 14.26
N ALA A 399 14.54 4.31 13.97
CA ALA A 399 13.24 3.77 14.36
C ALA A 399 12.98 2.35 13.80
N ILE A 400 13.37 2.05 12.56
CA ILE A 400 13.30 0.70 11.97
C ILE A 400 14.12 -0.30 12.78
N ILE A 401 15.36 0.06 13.10
CA ILE A 401 16.28 -0.82 13.83
C ILE A 401 15.77 -1.05 15.26
N THR A 402 15.34 0.00 15.95
CA THR A 402 14.77 -0.11 17.30
C THR A 402 13.49 -0.96 17.31
N ALA A 403 12.57 -0.72 16.38
CA ALA A 403 11.31 -1.45 16.29
C ALA A 403 11.50 -2.96 16.03
N ASP A 404 12.49 -3.33 15.20
CA ASP A 404 12.81 -4.74 14.98
C ASP A 404 13.55 -5.36 16.18
N PHE A 405 14.48 -4.62 16.79
CA PHE A 405 15.23 -5.06 17.98
C PHE A 405 14.30 -5.42 19.15
N ASP A 406 13.32 -4.56 19.44
CA ASP A 406 12.39 -4.78 20.55
C ASP A 406 11.46 -5.98 20.33
N MET A 407 11.14 -6.30 19.08
CA MET A 407 10.17 -7.34 18.74
C MET A 407 10.80 -8.71 18.43
N VAL A 408 12.02 -8.74 17.93
CA VAL A 408 12.70 -9.96 17.49
C VAL A 408 14.09 -9.99 18.12
N SER A 409 14.30 -10.83 19.14
CA SER A 409 15.63 -10.87 19.80
C SER A 409 16.73 -11.46 18.90
N ASP A 410 16.40 -12.46 18.08
CA ASP A 410 17.33 -13.13 17.16
C ASP A 410 17.03 -12.80 15.69
N ASP A 411 17.87 -11.94 15.08
CA ASP A 411 17.78 -11.57 13.67
C ASP A 411 18.49 -12.60 12.77
N THR A 412 17.91 -13.80 12.67
CA THR A 412 18.48 -14.92 11.90
C THR A 412 18.73 -14.55 10.42
N PHE A 413 17.88 -13.69 9.85
CA PHE A 413 17.95 -13.30 8.44
C PHE A 413 18.73 -12.01 8.20
N GLY A 414 19.16 -11.28 9.22
CA GLY A 414 19.95 -10.06 9.09
C GLY A 414 19.15 -8.87 8.54
N PHE A 415 17.88 -8.74 8.91
CA PHE A 415 17.03 -7.59 8.56
C PHE A 415 17.72 -6.28 8.91
N ARG A 416 18.26 -6.15 10.13
CA ARG A 416 18.86 -4.90 10.61
C ARG A 416 20.05 -4.49 9.76
N VAL A 417 20.94 -5.44 9.48
CA VAL A 417 22.12 -5.21 8.64
C VAL A 417 21.70 -4.85 7.21
N ALA A 418 20.68 -5.52 6.66
CA ALA A 418 20.18 -5.24 5.31
C ALA A 418 19.59 -3.83 5.19
N PHE A 419 18.85 -3.36 6.20
CA PHE A 419 18.35 -1.98 6.25
C PHE A 419 19.48 -0.96 6.34
N VAL A 420 20.41 -1.14 7.29
CA VAL A 420 21.57 -0.26 7.46
C VAL A 420 22.36 -0.15 6.16
N GLU A 421 22.73 -1.27 5.56
CA GLU A 421 23.51 -1.30 4.33
C GLU A 421 22.79 -0.57 3.18
N ALA A 422 21.49 -0.81 3.02
CA ALA A 422 20.70 -0.22 1.94
C ALA A 422 20.51 1.30 2.07
N PHE A 423 20.38 1.81 3.30
CA PHE A 423 20.29 3.24 3.60
C PHE A 423 21.65 3.93 3.42
N GLN A 424 22.73 3.31 3.91
CA GLN A 424 24.10 3.83 3.75
C GLN A 424 24.52 3.97 2.28
N LYS A 425 24.16 2.99 1.42
CA LYS A 425 24.42 3.05 -0.03
C LYS A 425 23.85 4.30 -0.71
N ARG A 426 22.88 4.97 -0.09
CA ARG A 426 22.19 6.16 -0.58
C ARG A 426 22.50 7.42 0.26
N GLY A 427 23.49 7.34 1.15
CA GLY A 427 23.92 8.47 1.98
C GLY A 427 23.03 8.78 3.17
N ILE A 428 22.02 7.95 3.45
CA ILE A 428 21.15 8.14 4.60
C ILE A 428 21.85 7.61 5.85
N ASN A 429 22.21 8.51 6.76
CA ASN A 429 22.87 8.19 8.02
C ASN A 429 22.09 8.80 9.18
N ALA A 430 22.08 8.13 10.34
CA ALA A 430 21.48 8.70 11.54
C ALA A 430 22.41 9.77 12.13
N SER A 431 21.83 10.84 12.67
CA SER A 431 22.58 11.94 13.27
C SER A 431 23.18 11.54 14.63
N GLY A 432 24.33 12.14 15.00
CA GLY A 432 24.89 12.02 16.35
C GLY A 432 25.57 10.69 16.71
N ILE A 433 25.71 9.76 15.76
CA ILE A 433 26.34 8.45 15.97
C ILE A 433 27.74 8.40 15.35
N ARG A 434 28.65 7.62 15.97
CA ARG A 434 30.06 7.50 15.53
C ARG A 434 30.30 6.34 14.57
N SER A 435 29.34 5.42 14.47
CA SER A 435 29.38 4.23 13.64
C SER A 435 27.95 3.89 13.23
N MET A 436 27.78 3.33 12.04
CA MET A 436 26.49 2.79 11.55
C MET A 436 26.33 1.31 11.90
N ALA A 437 27.15 0.77 12.80
CA ALA A 437 26.92 -0.56 13.35
C ALA A 437 25.53 -0.62 13.99
N VAL A 438 24.87 -1.78 13.90
CA VAL A 438 23.48 -1.96 14.41
C VAL A 438 23.37 -1.60 15.90
N GLU A 439 24.42 -1.83 16.69
CA GLU A 439 24.48 -1.46 18.13
C GLU A 439 24.55 0.05 18.41
N SER A 440 24.88 0.85 17.39
CA SER A 440 25.03 2.31 17.50
C SER A 440 23.78 3.06 17.04
N LEU A 441 22.80 2.36 16.44
CA LEU A 441 21.50 2.85 16.01
C LEU A 441 20.46 2.45 17.05
#